data_AF-A0A8S2Z0M4-F1
#
_entry.id   AF-A0A8S2Z0M4-F1
#
_cell.length_a   1.000
_cell.length_b   1.000
_cell.length_c   1.000
_cell.angle_alpha   90.00
_cell.angle_beta   90.00
_cell.angle_gamma   90.00
#
_symmetry.space_group_name_H-M   'P 1'
#
loop_
_entity.id
_entity.type
_entity.pdbx_description
1 polymer ?
#
loop_
_entity_poly.entity_id
_entity_poly.type
_entity_poly.pdbx_seq_one_letter_code
_entity_poly.pdbx_strand_id
1 'polypeptide(L)' 'MDFGQTSDPYCKLLLYPSTDTNSKWSFKTTVRKHTLQPDFNEEFVFPHIQLQELISRTLQITVYDKDMGKKDDYI' A
#
# COMPACT_ATOMS: atom_id res chain seq x y z
N MET A 1 19.82 -7.26 -11.09
CA MET A 1 20.18 -5.82 -11.01
C MET A 1 19.66 -5.19 -12.26
N ASP A 2 18.47 -4.60 -12.17
CA ASP A 2 17.83 -3.98 -13.33
C ASP A 2 18.59 -2.68 -13.66
N PHE A 3 19.23 -2.69 -14.83
CA PHE A 3 20.02 -1.61 -15.40
C PHE A 3 19.08 -0.53 -15.95
N GLY A 4 18.56 0.31 -15.06
CA GLY A 4 17.69 1.44 -15.42
C GLY A 4 17.02 1.98 -14.17
N GLN A 5 17.43 3.17 -13.72
CA GLN A 5 17.12 3.79 -12.42
C GLN A 5 15.66 4.27 -12.28
N THR A 6 14.70 3.39 -12.50
CA THR A 6 13.27 3.74 -12.44
C THR A 6 12.49 2.62 -11.77
N SER A 7 12.04 2.88 -10.55
CA SER A 7 11.00 2.08 -9.90
C SER A 7 9.62 2.66 -10.20
N ASP A 8 8.62 1.81 -10.11
CA ASP A 8 7.20 2.13 -10.16
C ASP A 8 6.56 1.90 -8.77
N PRO A 9 6.96 2.68 -7.74
CA PRO A 9 6.51 2.45 -6.38
C PRO A 9 5.01 2.71 -6.19
N TYR A 10 4.39 1.89 -5.35
CA TYR A 10 3.06 2.10 -4.80
C TYR A 10 2.98 1.65 -3.34
N CYS A 11 2.15 2.31 -2.54
CA CYS A 11 1.88 1.90 -1.17
C CYS A 11 0.59 1.08 -1.10
N LYS A 12 0.64 0.01 -0.32
CA LYS A 12 -0.54 -0.74 0.13
C LYS A 12 -0.73 -0.49 1.61
N LEU A 13 -1.92 -0.05 1.97
CA LEU A 13 -2.33 0.16 3.35
C LEU A 13 -3.28 -0.98 3.74
N LEU A 14 -3.09 -1.57 4.92
CA LEU A 14 -3.91 -2.65 5.44
C LEU A 14 -4.09 -2.47 6.95
N LEU A 15 -5.32 -2.56 7.45
CA LEU A 15 -5.55 -2.68 8.90
C LEU A 15 -5.48 -4.15 9.34
N TYR A 16 -4.53 -4.45 10.23
CA TYR A 16 -4.27 -5.76 10.81
C TYR A 16 -4.71 -5.81 12.29
N PRO A 17 -5.22 -6.92 12.85
CA PRO A 17 -5.61 -8.15 12.18
C PRO A 17 -6.85 -7.89 11.32
N SER A 18 -6.75 -8.23 10.03
CA SER A 18 -7.90 -8.19 9.14
C SER A 18 -8.75 -9.42 9.44
N THR A 19 -9.71 -9.28 10.35
CA THR A 19 -10.72 -10.32 10.59
C THR A 19 -11.60 -10.54 9.35
N ASP A 20 -11.63 -9.54 8.46
CA ASP A 20 -12.28 -9.60 7.17
C ASP A 20 -11.29 -10.08 6.11
N THR A 21 -11.63 -11.16 5.41
CA THR A 21 -11.03 -11.52 4.12
C THR A 21 -11.38 -10.52 3.00
N ASN A 22 -12.27 -9.56 3.30
CA ASN A 22 -12.62 -8.49 2.37
C ASN A 22 -11.50 -7.45 2.28
N SER A 23 -11.16 -7.10 1.04
CA SER A 23 -10.37 -5.92 0.65
C SER A 23 -10.89 -4.58 1.19
N LYS A 24 -11.98 -4.56 1.99
CA LYS A 24 -12.59 -3.36 2.59
C LYS A 24 -11.61 -2.60 3.49
N TRP A 25 -10.68 -3.30 4.13
CA TRP A 25 -9.66 -2.70 4.98
C TRP A 25 -8.28 -2.61 4.30
N SER A 26 -8.23 -2.81 2.98
CA SER A 26 -7.02 -2.66 2.18
C SER A 26 -7.19 -1.55 1.16
N PHE A 27 -6.28 -0.59 1.19
CA PHE A 27 -6.17 0.45 0.17
C PHE A 27 -4.84 0.32 -0.57
N LYS A 28 -4.82 0.84 -1.80
CA LYS A 28 -3.60 0.95 -2.61
C LYS A 28 -3.55 2.35 -3.21
N THR A 29 -2.37 2.95 -3.21
CA THR A 29 -2.13 4.19 -3.93
C THR A 29 -2.05 3.93 -5.43
N THR A 30 -2.12 5.03 -6.19
CA THR A 30 -1.70 5.04 -7.58
C THR A 30 -0.23 4.64 -7.68
N VAL A 31 0.08 3.84 -8.69
CA VAL A 31 1.45 3.47 -9.03
C VAL A 31 2.13 4.69 -9.67
N ARG A 32 3.18 5.19 -9.03
CA ARG A 32 3.96 6.31 -9.55
C ARG A 32 5.06 5.77 -10.44
N LYS A 33 4.92 5.97 -11.75
CA LYS A 33 5.86 5.41 -12.70
C LYS A 33 7.16 6.21 -12.77
N HIS A 34 8.26 5.51 -12.98
CA HIS A 34 9.58 6.09 -13.23
C HIS A 34 10.06 7.10 -12.17
N THR A 35 9.84 6.80 -10.89
CA THR A 35 10.30 7.66 -9.79
C THR A 35 10.87 6.88 -8.62
N LEU A 36 12.01 7.34 -8.10
CA LEU A 36 12.59 6.86 -6.84
C LEU A 36 12.13 7.70 -5.63
N GLN A 37 11.42 8.80 -5.88
CA GLN A 37 10.82 9.67 -4.86
C GLN A 37 9.35 9.88 -5.20
N PRO A 38 8.49 8.90 -4.91
CA PRO A 38 7.08 9.04 -5.20
C PRO A 38 6.42 10.03 -4.25
N ASP A 39 5.75 11.01 -4.84
CA ASP A 39 4.77 11.83 -4.15
C ASP A 39 3.38 11.27 -4.47
N PHE A 40 2.75 10.63 -3.47
CA PHE A 40 1.42 10.05 -3.65
C PHE A 40 0.33 11.11 -3.45
N ASN A 41 0.41 11.88 -2.36
CA ASN A 41 -0.60 12.87 -1.95
C ASN A 41 -2.05 12.33 -2.03
N GLU A 42 -2.22 11.06 -1.64
CA GLU A 42 -3.52 10.39 -1.62
C GLU A 42 -4.01 10.22 -0.17
N GLU A 43 -5.28 10.52 0.05
CA GLU A 43 -5.94 10.34 1.34
C GLU A 43 -6.85 9.10 1.30
N PHE A 44 -6.74 8.25 2.32
CA PHE A 44 -7.58 7.08 2.50
C PHE A 44 -8.36 7.18 3.80
N VAL A 45 -9.67 6.95 3.71
CA VAL A 45 -10.57 6.95 4.86
C VAL A 45 -11.08 5.53 5.07
N PHE A 46 -10.99 5.06 6.31
CA PHE A 46 -11.55 3.78 6.75
C PHE A 46 -12.92 4.05 7.41
N PRO A 47 -14.04 4.03 6.65
CA PRO A 47 -15.34 4.38 7.21
C PRO A 47 -15.84 3.32 8.18
N HIS A 48 -16.60 3.76 9.19
CA HIS A 48 -17.28 2.89 10.16
C HIS A 48 -16.36 2.07 11.08
N ILE A 49 -15.17 2.58 11.42
CA ILE A 49 -14.33 1.97 12.47
C ILE A 49 -14.72 2.49 13.85
N GLN A 50 -14.97 1.59 14.80
CA GLN A 50 -15.22 1.97 16.19
C GLN A 50 -13.90 2.18 16.94
N LEU A 51 -13.88 3.08 17.92
CA LEU A 51 -12.67 3.36 18.70
C LEU A 51 -12.09 2.11 19.38
N GLN A 52 -12.96 1.24 19.90
CA GLN A 52 -12.55 -0.02 20.52
C GLN A 52 -11.87 -0.97 19.54
N GLU A 53 -12.31 -0.99 18.28
CA GLU A 53 -11.66 -1.76 17.22
C GLU A 53 -10.37 -1.11 16.73
N LEU A 54 -10.28 0.22 16.75
CA LEU A 54 -9.06 0.93 16.36
C LEU A 54 -7.89 0.60 17.30
N ILE A 55 -8.17 0.47 18.61
CA ILE A 55 -7.14 0.16 19.62
C ILE A 55 -6.55 -1.24 19.44
N SER A 56 -7.35 -2.20 18.95
CA SER A 56 -6.89 -3.57 18.69
C SER A 56 -6.34 -3.78 17.28
N ARG A 57 -6.40 -2.75 16.43
CA ARG A 57 -5.93 -2.79 15.04
C ARG A 57 -4.63 -1.99 14.87
N THR A 58 -3.85 -2.40 13.88
CA THR A 58 -2.56 -1.85 13.49
C THR A 58 -2.63 -1.49 12.01
N LEU A 59 -2.33 -0.24 11.67
CA LEU A 59 -2.20 0.16 10.28
C LEU A 59 -0.84 -0.28 9.75
N GLN A 60 -0.84 -1.31 8.90
CA GLN A 60 0.33 -1.74 8.17
C GLN A 60 0.40 -0.98 6.85
N ILE A 61 1.53 -0.31 6.61
CA ILE A 61 1.83 0.38 5.36
C ILE A 61 3.03 -0.32 4.75
N THR A 62 2.86 -0.80 3.52
CA THR A 62 3.89 -1.51 2.78
C THR A 62 4.11 -0.83 1.45
N VAL A 63 5.37 -0.63 1.06
CA VAL A 63 5.74 -0.11 -0.26
C VAL A 63 6.13 -1.27 -1.17
N TYR A 64 5.63 -1.26 -2.40
CA TYR A 64 5.89 -2.26 -3.42
C TYR A 64 6.41 -1.58 -4.68
N ASP A 65 7.29 -2.25 -5.42
CA ASP A 65 7.68 -1.88 -6.77
C ASP A 65 6.85 -2.68 -7.79
N LYS A 66 6.14 -1.99 -8.68
CA LYS A 66 5.29 -2.67 -9.67
C LYS A 66 6.06 -2.88 -10.98
N ASP A 67 6.65 -4.05 -11.12
CA ASP A 67 7.36 -4.40 -12.35
C ASP A 67 6.42 -4.88 -13.48
N MET A 68 6.58 -4.30 -14.67
CA MET A 68 5.91 -4.84 -15.87
C MET A 68 6.58 -6.16 -16.30
N GLY A 69 5.94 -7.29 -15.96
CA GLY A 69 6.32 -8.62 -16.45
C GLY A 69 7.08 -9.51 -15.48
N LYS A 70 7.32 -9.05 -14.24
CA LYS A 70 7.84 -9.85 -13.11
C LYS A 70 6.84 -9.82 -11.94
N LYS A 71 7.10 -10.59 -10.88
CA LYS A 71 6.33 -10.46 -9.62
C LYS A 71 6.73 -9.15 -8.94
N ASP A 72 5.75 -8.39 -8.43
CA ASP A 72 5.99 -7.17 -7.67
C ASP A 72 7.01 -7.43 -6.53
N ASP A 73 8.09 -6.64 -6.49
CA ASP A 73 9.10 -6.73 -5.44
C ASP A 73 8.71 -5.87 -4.23
N TYR A 74 9.00 -6.38 -3.04
CA TYR A 74 8.79 -5.65 -1.78
C TYR A 74 9.97 -4.70 -1.57
N ILE A 75 9.70 -3.42 -1.29
CA ILE A 75 10.71 -2.40 -0.99
C ILE A 75 10.93 -2.29 0.52
#